data_AF-A0A2N2M0J9-F1
#
_entry.id   AF-A0A2N2M0J9-F1
#
_cell.length_a   1.000
_cell.length_b   1.000
_cell.length_c   1.000
_cell.angle_alpha   90.00
_cell.angle_beta   90.00
_cell.angle_gamma   90.00
#
_symmetry.space_group_name_H-M   'P 1'
#
loop_
_entity.id
_entity.type
_entity.pdbx_description
1 polymer ?
#
loop_
_entity_poly.entity_id
_entity_poly.type
_entity_poly.pdbx_seq_one_letter_code
_entity_poly.pdbx_strand_id
1 'polypeptide(L)'
;MKNSKKWVEKRLKFGWIAIILGVIVSTYGVVSELIIFGVPFDFRFITGLGILLIGVGIGIVVRYRAAAKDETAAKRITNEEQDERTAMIRAKAGNRAYWVSTVLIYTGLMWVSFISNGSLPPMNEDILWYYFAFATVLPFAVYLYNIIHDERSS
;
A
#
# COMPACT_ATOMS: atom_id res chain seq x y z
N MET A 1 -13.14 -29.47 -2.25
CA MET A 1 -14.28 -28.57 -2.58
C MET A 1 -14.44 -27.41 -1.59
N LYS A 2 -14.67 -27.62 -0.28
CA LYS A 2 -14.80 -26.51 0.71
C LYS A 2 -13.53 -25.72 1.04
N ASN A 3 -12.34 -26.22 0.70
CA ASN A 3 -11.08 -25.61 1.15
C ASN A 3 -10.71 -24.31 0.40
N SER A 4 -10.93 -24.22 -0.92
CA SER A 4 -10.56 -23.03 -1.70
C SER A 4 -11.35 -21.79 -1.30
N LYS A 5 -12.68 -21.92 -1.16
CA LYS A 5 -13.54 -20.81 -0.71
C LYS A 5 -13.20 -20.35 0.72
N LYS A 6 -13.03 -21.30 1.65
CA LYS A 6 -12.60 -21.00 3.03
C LYS A 6 -11.23 -20.30 3.07
N TRP A 7 -10.32 -20.68 2.18
CA TRP A 7 -9.00 -20.06 2.08
C TRP A 7 -9.09 -18.60 1.59
N VAL A 8 -9.89 -18.33 0.55
CA VAL A 8 -10.16 -16.97 0.04
C VAL A 8 -10.84 -16.11 1.10
N GLU A 9 -11.85 -16.65 1.80
CA GLU A 9 -12.54 -15.96 2.89
C GLU A 9 -11.60 -15.62 4.05
N LYS A 10 -10.69 -16.53 4.41
CA LYS A 10 -9.67 -16.27 5.44
C LYS A 10 -8.76 -15.11 5.04
N ARG A 11 -8.30 -15.08 3.77
CA ARG A 11 -7.49 -13.98 3.23
C ARG A 11 -8.25 -12.66 3.24
N LEU A 12 -9.52 -12.65 2.86
CA LEU A 12 -10.36 -11.45 2.93
C LEU A 12 -10.54 -10.94 4.36
N LYS A 13 -10.76 -11.85 5.33
CA LYS A 13 -10.83 -11.47 6.75
C LYS A 13 -9.53 -10.83 7.20
N PHE A 14 -8.37 -11.37 6.83
CA PHE A 14 -7.08 -10.72 7.11
C PHE A 14 -6.97 -9.34 6.47
N GLY A 15 -7.42 -9.17 5.23
CA GLY A 15 -7.46 -7.86 4.57
C GLY A 15 -8.30 -6.85 5.34
N TRP A 16 -9.52 -7.23 5.74
CA TRP A 16 -10.39 -6.37 6.55
C TRP A 16 -9.82 -6.07 7.94
N ILE A 17 -9.23 -7.07 8.62
CA ILE A 17 -8.56 -6.87 9.91
C ILE A 17 -7.42 -5.86 9.76
N ALA A 18 -6.61 -5.98 8.71
CA ALA A 18 -5.51 -5.04 8.44
C ALA A 18 -6.02 -3.62 8.18
N ILE A 19 -7.11 -3.44 7.42
CA ILE A 19 -7.74 -2.13 7.21
C ILE A 19 -8.23 -1.55 8.54
N ILE A 20 -8.99 -2.32 9.32
CA ILE A 20 -9.55 -1.85 10.61
C ILE A 20 -8.42 -1.47 11.57
N LEU A 21 -7.41 -2.32 11.69
CA LEU A 21 -6.24 -2.04 12.53
C LEU A 21 -5.50 -0.79 12.04
N GLY A 22 -5.30 -0.65 10.73
CA GLY A 22 -4.66 0.52 10.15
C GLY A 22 -5.44 1.81 10.38
N VAL A 23 -6.77 1.78 10.32
CA VAL A 23 -7.63 2.93 10.67
C VAL A 23 -7.51 3.28 12.14
N ILE A 24 -7.55 2.30 13.05
CA ILE A 24 -7.40 2.52 14.49
C ILE A 24 -6.03 3.15 14.79
N VAL A 25 -4.96 2.59 14.23
CA VAL A 25 -3.58 3.06 14.40
C VAL A 25 -3.41 4.48 13.83
N SER A 26 -3.93 4.75 12.63
CA SER A 26 -3.89 6.09 12.02
C SER A 26 -4.63 7.11 12.86
N THR A 27 -5.84 6.76 13.33
CA THR A 27 -6.67 7.64 14.16
C THR A 27 -5.96 7.93 15.48
N TYR A 28 -5.38 6.92 16.11
CA TYR A 28 -4.61 7.09 17.34
C TYR A 28 -3.40 8.01 17.14
N GLY A 29 -2.65 7.85 16.05
CA GLY A 29 -1.53 8.74 15.71
C GLY A 29 -1.96 10.20 15.59
N VAL A 30 -2.99 10.47 14.79
CA VAL A 30 -3.54 11.82 14.59
C VAL A 30 -4.09 12.42 15.88
N VAL A 31 -4.87 11.66 16.65
CA VAL A 31 -5.44 12.13 17.92
C VAL A 31 -4.35 12.41 18.95
N SER A 32 -3.31 11.57 19.00
CA SER A 32 -2.18 11.76 19.92
C SER A 32 -1.38 13.01 19.56
N GLU A 33 -1.15 13.28 18.27
CA GLU A 33 -0.50 14.51 17.79
C GLU A 33 -1.27 15.77 18.21
N LEU A 34 -2.60 15.71 18.27
CA LEU A 34 -3.46 16.85 18.63
C LEU A 34 -3.59 17.08 20.14
N ILE A 35 -3.45 16.03 20.96
CA ILE A 35 -3.73 16.10 22.41
C ILE A 35 -2.43 16.15 23.23
N ILE A 36 -1.41 15.41 22.81
CA ILE A 36 -0.19 15.19 23.59
C ILE A 36 0.89 16.15 23.10
N PHE A 37 1.03 17.28 23.80
CA PHE A 37 2.11 18.25 23.56
C PHE A 37 3.30 18.01 24.50
N GLY A 38 4.52 18.20 24.01
CA GLY A 38 5.74 18.20 24.82
C GLY A 38 6.45 16.85 24.96
N VAL A 39 6.05 15.82 24.21
CA VAL A 39 6.78 14.55 24.13
C VAL A 39 7.75 14.61 22.93
N PRO A 40 9.01 14.16 23.07
CA PRO A 40 9.99 14.16 21.96
C PRO A 40 9.71 13.10 20.88
N PHE A 41 8.53 12.50 20.88
CA PHE A 41 8.14 11.43 19.97
C PHE A 41 7.21 11.99 18.89
N ASP A 42 7.58 11.77 17.62
CA ASP A 42 6.76 12.17 16.48
C ASP A 42 5.66 11.12 16.21
N PHE A 43 4.42 11.48 16.54
CA PHE A 43 3.24 10.62 16.34
C PHE A 43 2.95 10.32 14.86
N ARG A 44 3.55 11.06 13.92
CA ARG A 44 3.42 10.80 12.48
C ARG A 44 4.00 9.47 12.05
N PHE A 45 4.93 8.90 12.81
CA PHE A 45 5.39 7.51 12.61
C PHE A 45 4.24 6.50 12.78
N ILE A 46 3.39 6.72 13.79
CA ILE A 46 2.22 5.87 14.05
C ILE A 46 1.21 6.04 12.91
N THR A 47 0.95 7.28 12.50
CA THR A 47 0.06 7.58 11.36
C THR A 47 0.56 6.91 10.07
N GLY A 48 1.87 6.99 9.78
CA GLY A 48 2.49 6.33 8.64
C GLY A 48 2.35 4.80 8.66
N LEU A 49 2.52 4.16 9.82
CA LEU A 49 2.28 2.73 9.99
C LEU A 49 0.82 2.36 9.69
N GLY A 50 -0.12 3.19 10.13
CA GLY A 50 -1.53 3.00 9.85
C GLY A 50 -1.86 3.07 8.35
N ILE A 51 -1.29 4.04 7.61
CA ILE A 51 -1.41 4.16 6.15
C ILE A 51 -0.89 2.88 5.46
N LEU A 52 0.27 2.37 5.89
CA LEU A 52 0.85 1.14 5.35
C LEU A 52 -0.09 -0.06 5.54
N LEU A 53 -0.63 -0.23 6.76
CA LEU A 53 -1.58 -1.32 7.07
C LEU A 53 -2.86 -1.23 6.24
N ILE A 54 -3.39 -0.02 6.04
CA ILE A 54 -4.54 0.23 5.18
C ILE A 54 -4.22 -0.17 3.74
N GLY A 55 -3.07 0.26 3.21
CA GLY A 55 -2.61 -0.11 1.86
C GLY A 55 -2.55 -1.63 1.67
N VAL A 56 -1.85 -2.33 2.56
CA VAL A 56 -1.76 -3.80 2.53
C VAL A 56 -3.15 -4.45 2.58
N GLY A 57 -4.00 -3.98 3.48
CA GLY A 57 -5.37 -4.48 3.63
C GLY A 57 -6.21 -4.28 2.36
N ILE A 58 -6.17 -3.09 1.76
CA ILE A 58 -6.84 -2.79 0.49
C ILE A 58 -6.34 -3.72 -0.62
N GLY A 59 -5.03 -3.93 -0.73
CA GLY A 59 -4.46 -4.80 -1.75
C GLY A 59 -4.96 -6.25 -1.64
N ILE A 60 -5.05 -6.77 -0.41
CA ILE A 60 -5.63 -8.09 -0.15
C ILE A 60 -7.12 -8.10 -0.50
N VAL A 61 -7.88 -7.10 -0.07
CA VAL A 61 -9.33 -7.05 -0.31
C VAL A 61 -9.64 -6.95 -1.80
N VAL A 62 -9.02 -6.03 -2.52
CA VAL A 62 -9.24 -5.84 -3.98
C VAL A 62 -8.98 -7.14 -4.72
N ARG A 63 -7.87 -7.83 -4.42
CA ARG A 63 -7.50 -9.09 -5.06
C ARG A 63 -8.50 -10.21 -4.81
N TYR A 64 -8.92 -10.42 -3.57
CA TYR A 64 -9.72 -11.60 -3.21
C TYR A 64 -11.24 -11.36 -3.24
N ARG A 65 -11.69 -10.11 -3.35
CA ARG A 65 -13.12 -9.75 -3.33
C ARG A 65 -13.91 -10.33 -4.49
N ALA A 66 -13.30 -10.40 -5.69
CA ALA A 66 -13.94 -11.02 -6.85
C ALA A 66 -14.09 -12.54 -6.67
N ALA A 67 -13.04 -13.22 -6.16
CA ALA A 67 -13.05 -14.66 -5.91
C ALA A 67 -13.98 -15.12 -4.78
N ALA A 68 -14.39 -14.24 -3.86
CA ALA A 68 -15.26 -14.65 -2.76
C ALA A 68 -16.74 -14.76 -3.13
N LYS A 69 -17.16 -14.13 -4.23
CA LYS A 69 -18.56 -14.14 -4.66
C LYS A 69 -18.95 -15.41 -5.42
N ASP A 70 -17.99 -16.10 -6.04
CA ASP A 70 -18.23 -17.27 -6.90
C ASP A 70 -17.24 -18.40 -6.57
N GLU A 71 -17.76 -19.61 -6.38
CA GLU A 71 -16.98 -20.80 -6.05
C GLU A 71 -16.10 -21.26 -7.23
N THR A 72 -16.52 -20.99 -8.47
CA THR A 72 -15.71 -21.22 -9.66
C THR A 72 -14.56 -20.21 -9.73
N ALA A 73 -14.82 -18.94 -9.41
CA ALA A 73 -13.79 -17.90 -9.31
C ALA A 73 -12.78 -18.18 -8.19
N ALA A 74 -13.22 -18.70 -7.04
CA ALA A 74 -12.33 -19.11 -5.95
C ALA A 74 -11.35 -20.22 -6.38
N LYS A 75 -11.82 -21.22 -7.12
CA LYS A 75 -10.96 -22.28 -7.68
C LYS A 75 -10.00 -21.71 -8.72
N ARG A 76 -10.52 -20.87 -9.62
CA ARG A 76 -9.73 -20.20 -10.65
C ARG A 76 -8.57 -19.43 -10.04
N ILE A 77 -8.81 -18.57 -9.03
CA ILE A 77 -7.73 -17.83 -8.34
C ILE A 77 -6.73 -18.76 -7.64
N THR A 78 -7.19 -19.87 -7.08
CA THR A 78 -6.29 -20.84 -6.41
C THR A 78 -5.36 -21.52 -7.42
N ASN A 79 -5.87 -21.86 -8.59
CA ASN A 79 -5.10 -22.46 -9.69
C ASN A 79 -4.21 -21.41 -10.37
N GLU A 80 -4.70 -20.19 -10.58
CA GLU A 80 -3.94 -19.06 -11.13
C GLU A 80 -2.75 -18.68 -10.26
N GLU A 81 -2.80 -18.88 -8.94
CA GLU A 81 -1.65 -18.67 -8.06
C GLU A 81 -0.51 -19.66 -8.32
N GLN A 82 -0.79 -20.80 -8.96
CA GLN A 82 0.20 -21.79 -9.37
C GLN A 82 0.60 -21.64 -10.85
N ASP A 83 -0.03 -20.72 -11.57
CA ASP A 83 0.24 -20.47 -12.98
C ASP A 83 1.32 -19.39 -13.15
N GLU A 84 2.33 -19.69 -13.96
CA GLU A 84 3.44 -18.81 -14.29
C GLU A 84 2.97 -17.52 -14.98
N ARG A 85 1.88 -17.58 -15.76
CA ARG A 85 1.33 -16.40 -16.45
C ARG A 85 0.87 -15.33 -15.46
N THR A 86 0.22 -15.72 -14.38
CA THR A 86 -0.23 -14.79 -13.33
C THR A 86 0.97 -14.18 -12.59
N ALA A 87 2.02 -14.97 -12.36
CA ALA A 87 3.26 -14.47 -11.79
C ALA A 87 3.90 -13.40 -12.70
N MET A 88 3.89 -13.62 -14.02
CA MET A 88 4.41 -12.66 -15.00
C MET A 88 3.62 -11.34 -15.03
N ILE A 89 2.28 -11.39 -15.00
CA ILE A 89 1.43 -10.18 -14.95
C ILE A 89 1.75 -9.36 -13.69
N ARG A 90 1.87 -10.03 -12.53
CA ARG A 90 2.25 -9.37 -11.28
C ARG A 90 3.65 -8.80 -11.31
N ALA A 91 4.61 -9.52 -11.90
CA ALA A 91 5.97 -9.02 -12.06
C ALA A 91 6.01 -7.77 -12.94
N LYS A 92 5.20 -7.72 -14.02
CA LYS A 92 5.09 -6.55 -14.89
C LYS A 92 4.46 -5.35 -14.17
N ALA A 93 3.35 -5.55 -13.46
CA ALA A 93 2.72 -4.50 -12.66
C ALA A 93 3.64 -4.02 -11.52
N GLY A 94 4.34 -4.95 -10.87
CA GLY A 94 5.34 -4.67 -9.84
C GLY A 94 6.52 -3.86 -10.39
N ASN A 95 7.03 -4.21 -11.57
CA ASN A 95 8.10 -3.46 -12.22
C ASN A 95 7.68 -2.01 -12.53
N ARG A 96 6.46 -1.79 -13.03
CA ARG A 96 5.92 -0.44 -13.25
C ARG A 96 5.86 0.36 -11.94
N ALA A 97 5.34 -0.24 -10.87
CA ALA A 97 5.28 0.39 -9.55
C ALA A 97 6.68 0.69 -8.98
N TYR A 98 7.63 -0.24 -9.17
CA TYR A 98 9.03 -0.07 -8.77
C TYR A 98 9.71 1.11 -9.46
N TRP A 99 9.46 1.32 -10.76
CA TRP A 99 9.98 2.49 -11.46
C TRP A 99 9.41 3.79 -10.89
N VAL A 100 8.10 3.82 -10.61
CA VAL A 100 7.46 4.98 -9.97
C VAL A 100 8.05 5.25 -8.59
N SER A 101 8.24 4.22 -7.74
CA SER A 101 8.85 4.41 -6.43
C SER A 101 10.30 4.89 -6.53
N THR A 102 11.08 4.33 -7.46
CA THR A 102 12.47 4.73 -7.69
C THR A 102 12.59 6.20 -8.06
N VAL A 103 11.73 6.70 -8.97
CA VAL A 103 11.72 8.11 -9.38
C VAL A 103 11.33 9.03 -8.22
N LEU A 104 10.33 8.64 -7.41
CA LEU A 104 9.91 9.44 -6.25
C LEU A 104 10.99 9.44 -5.16
N ILE A 105 11.63 8.32 -4.87
CA ILE A 105 12.72 8.26 -3.89
C ILE A 105 13.90 9.10 -4.38
N TYR A 106 14.29 8.97 -5.66
CA TYR A 106 15.35 9.77 -6.24
C TYR A 106 15.06 11.27 -6.14
N THR A 107 13.85 11.69 -6.48
CA THR A 107 13.43 13.11 -6.40
C THR A 107 13.49 13.62 -4.96
N GLY A 108 13.08 12.80 -3.98
CA GLY A 108 13.18 13.16 -2.56
C GLY A 108 14.62 13.28 -2.09
N LEU A 109 15.49 12.36 -2.49
CA LEU A 109 16.92 12.40 -2.18
C LEU A 109 17.60 13.64 -2.78
N MET A 110 17.29 13.97 -4.04
CA MET A 110 17.82 15.18 -4.68
C MET A 110 17.36 16.43 -3.95
N TRP A 111 16.09 16.49 -3.53
CA TRP A 111 15.58 17.61 -2.77
C TRP A 111 16.32 17.79 -1.44
N VAL A 112 16.47 16.71 -0.66
CA VAL A 112 17.24 16.74 0.60
C VAL A 112 18.68 17.18 0.35
N SER A 113 19.31 16.72 -0.73
CA SER A 113 20.67 17.12 -1.10
C SER A 113 20.80 18.61 -1.43
N PHE A 114 19.83 19.19 -2.13
CA PHE A 114 19.83 20.64 -2.41
C PHE A 114 19.68 21.48 -1.14
N ILE A 115 18.87 21.02 -0.19
CA ILE A 115 18.73 21.68 1.12
C ILE A 115 20.04 21.59 1.90
N SER A 116 20.65 20.41 1.97
CA SER A 116 21.91 20.24 2.71
C SER A 116 23.07 21.06 2.14
N ASN A 117 23.05 21.32 0.83
CA ASN A 117 24.04 22.14 0.14
C ASN A 117 23.71 23.65 0.17
N GLY A 118 22.66 24.07 0.89
CA GLY A 118 22.26 25.48 1.00
C GLY A 118 21.67 26.08 -0.28
N SER A 119 21.38 25.26 -1.30
CA SER A 119 20.80 25.71 -2.57
C SER A 119 19.29 25.94 -2.48
N LEU A 120 18.64 25.36 -1.48
CA LEU A 120 17.22 25.55 -1.17
C LEU A 120 17.04 25.90 0.32
N PRO A 121 16.01 26.69 0.66
CA PRO A 121 15.68 26.98 2.06
C PRO A 121 15.32 25.69 2.82
N PRO A 122 15.53 25.68 4.16
CA PRO A 122 15.17 24.53 4.99
C PRO A 122 13.69 24.20 4.87
N MET A 123 13.39 22.91 4.74
CA MET A 123 12.02 22.42 4.54
C MET A 123 11.21 22.49 5.83
N ASN A 124 9.92 22.78 5.71
CA ASN A 124 8.97 22.43 6.76
C ASN A 124 8.88 20.89 6.84
N GLU A 125 9.03 20.34 8.05
CA GLU A 125 8.91 18.91 8.36
C GLU A 125 7.58 18.31 7.85
N ASP A 126 6.51 19.12 7.82
CA ASP A 126 5.21 18.74 7.27
C ASP A 126 5.29 18.35 5.79
N ILE A 127 5.98 19.16 4.98
CA ILE A 127 6.07 18.95 3.53
C ILE A 127 6.82 17.66 3.24
N LEU A 128 7.89 17.39 4.00
CA LEU A 128 8.69 16.18 3.85
C LEU A 128 7.85 14.94 4.21
N TRP A 129 7.04 15.01 5.26
CA TRP A 129 6.15 13.93 5.64
C TRP A 129 5.09 13.63 4.57
N TYR A 130 4.39 14.65 4.07
CA TYR A 130 3.41 14.48 2.99
C TYR A 130 4.05 13.91 1.72
N TYR A 131 5.27 14.33 1.41
CA TYR A 131 6.04 13.80 0.28
C TYR A 131 6.28 12.29 0.42
N PHE A 132 6.76 11.83 1.58
CA PHE A 132 7.01 10.40 1.79
C PHE A 132 5.74 9.57 1.89
N ALA A 133 4.67 10.11 2.46
CA ALA A 133 3.35 9.49 2.43
C ALA A 133 2.89 9.29 0.96
N PHE A 134 3.02 10.33 0.13
CA PHE A 134 2.70 10.27 -1.29
C PHE A 134 3.59 9.27 -2.04
N ALA A 135 4.90 9.28 -1.78
CA ALA A 135 5.87 8.37 -2.37
C ALA A 135 5.61 6.90 -2.02
N THR A 136 4.89 6.64 -0.92
CA THR A 136 4.46 5.30 -0.51
C THR A 136 3.14 4.90 -1.17
N VAL A 137 2.15 5.80 -1.19
CA VAL A 137 0.80 5.50 -1.68
C VAL A 137 0.74 5.43 -3.21
N LEU A 138 1.47 6.30 -3.92
CA LEU A 138 1.37 6.39 -5.38
C LEU A 138 1.85 5.11 -6.10
N PRO A 139 3.03 4.52 -5.79
CA PRO A 139 3.45 3.26 -6.40
C PRO A 139 2.45 2.13 -6.14
N PHE A 140 1.85 2.10 -4.94
CA PHE A 140 0.84 1.13 -4.58
C PHE A 140 -0.44 1.29 -5.43
N ALA A 141 -0.89 2.52 -5.65
CA ALA A 141 -2.02 2.80 -6.53
C ALA A 141 -1.73 2.38 -7.98
N VAL A 142 -0.52 2.68 -8.48
CA VAL A 142 -0.06 2.26 -9.82
C VAL A 142 -0.03 0.74 -9.95
N TYR A 143 0.45 0.04 -8.93
CA TYR A 143 0.44 -1.43 -8.90
C TYR A 143 -0.99 -1.99 -9.02
N LEU A 144 -1.91 -1.52 -8.19
CA LEU A 144 -3.30 -1.98 -8.21
C LEU A 144 -3.99 -1.66 -9.54
N TYR A 145 -3.81 -0.46 -10.06
CA TYR A 145 -4.38 -0.06 -11.35
C TYR A 145 -3.90 -0.98 -12.48
N ASN A 146 -2.59 -1.26 -12.56
CA ASN A 146 -2.04 -2.11 -13.61
C ASN A 146 -2.51 -3.56 -13.50
N ILE A 147 -2.65 -4.10 -12.29
CA ILE A 147 -3.21 -5.45 -12.12
C ILE A 147 -4.65 -5.51 -12.64
N ILE A 148 -5.50 -4.57 -12.20
CA ILE A 148 -6.92 -4.55 -12.60
C ILE A 148 -7.06 -4.36 -14.11
N HIS A 149 -6.19 -3.54 -14.72
CA HIS A 149 -6.21 -3.29 -16.15
C HIS A 149 -5.74 -4.52 -16.96
N ASP A 150 -4.57 -5.08 -16.61
CA ASP A 150 -3.99 -6.21 -17.33
C ASP A 150 -4.83 -7.50 -17.16
N GLU A 151 -5.55 -7.66 -16.05
CA GLU A 151 -6.55 -8.72 -15.83
C GLU A 151 -7.81 -8.57 -16.71
N ARG A 152 -8.19 -7.35 -17.09
CA ARG A 152 -9.37 -7.09 -17.94
C ARG A 152 -9.08 -7.19 -19.43
N SER A 153 -7.83 -6.93 -19.84
CA SER A 153 -7.40 -6.95 -21.24
C SER A 153 -6.84 -8.29 -21.72
N SER A 154 -6.71 -9.29 -20.82
CA SER A 154 -6.17 -10.63 -21.09
C SER A 154 -7.26 -11.68 -21.19
#